data_AF-A0A7X9JG08-F1
#
_entry.id   AF-A0A7X9JG08-F1
#
_cell.length_a   1.000
_cell.length_b   1.000
_cell.length_c   1.000
_cell.angle_alpha   90.00
_cell.angle_beta   90.00
_cell.angle_gamma   90.00
#
_symmetry.space_group_name_H-M   'P 1'
#
loop_
_entity.id
_entity.type
_entity.pdbx_description
1 polymer ?
#
loop_
_entity_poly.entity_id
_entity_poly.type
_entity_poly.pdbx_seq_one_letter_code
_entity_poly.pdbx_strand_id
1 'polypeptide(L)' 'WSAKYESVIGSGTAEIINDVEGKKAALECIMRQYGSDAGDFSEKVMKKTLIIRVRIREISGKARR' A
#
# COMPACT_ATOMS: atom_id res chain seq x y z
N TRP A 1 25.96 18.95 -11.64
CA TRP A 1 25.19 17.86 -12.28
C TRP A 1 23.88 17.63 -11.55
N SER A 2 22.81 17.25 -12.25
CA SER A 2 21.47 17.02 -11.67
C SER A 2 20.68 16.03 -12.53
N ALA A 3 19.87 15.16 -11.92
CA ALA A 3 19.05 14.16 -12.62
C ALA A 3 17.68 14.71 -13.05
N LYS A 4 17.07 14.05 -14.05
CA LYS A 4 15.63 14.17 -14.33
C LYS A 4 14.87 13.25 -13.38
N TYR A 5 13.75 13.71 -12.85
CA TYR A 5 12.91 12.90 -11.96
C TYR A 5 11.46 13.39 -11.97
N GLU A 6 10.56 12.51 -11.56
CA GLU A 6 9.19 12.81 -11.17
C GLU A 6 8.92 12.07 -9.86
N SER A 7 8.37 12.75 -8.85
CA SER A 7 8.08 12.19 -7.55
C SER A 7 6.73 12.66 -7.02
N VAL A 8 6.12 11.82 -6.19
CA VAL A 8 4.86 12.08 -5.49
C VAL A 8 5.05 11.77 -4.01
N ILE A 9 4.52 12.62 -3.13
CA ILE A 9 4.55 12.46 -1.68
C ILE A 9 3.12 12.56 -1.18
N GLY A 10 2.63 11.48 -0.56
CA GLY A 10 1.34 11.45 0.14
C GLY A 10 1.55 11.52 1.65
N SER A 11 0.83 12.41 2.34
CA SER A 11 0.83 12.55 3.79
C SER A 11 -0.55 12.26 4.37
N GLY A 12 -0.61 11.56 5.50
CA GLY A 12 -1.86 11.08 6.05
C GLY A 12 -1.72 10.37 7.38
N THR A 13 -2.79 9.70 7.80
CA THR A 13 -2.84 8.96 9.06
C THR A 13 -2.60 7.47 8.81
N ALA A 14 -1.67 6.87 9.55
CA ALA A 14 -1.45 5.43 9.54
C ALA A 14 -2.48 4.73 10.47
N GLU A 15 -3.13 3.69 9.95
CA GLU A 15 -4.13 2.88 10.62
C GLU A 15 -3.73 1.41 10.51
N ILE A 16 -3.84 0.65 11.60
CA ILE A 16 -3.62 -0.80 11.59
C ILE A 16 -4.94 -1.49 11.22
N ILE A 17 -4.89 -2.39 10.23
CA ILE A 17 -6.01 -3.25 9.87
C ILE A 17 -5.85 -4.60 10.57
N ASN A 18 -6.82 -4.95 11.43
CA ASN A 18 -6.78 -6.16 12.26
C ASN A 18 -7.77 -7.25 11.83
N ASP A 19 -8.86 -6.87 11.18
CA ASP A 19 -9.89 -7.81 10.73
C ASP A 19 -9.44 -8.60 9.49
N VAL A 20 -9.92 -9.83 9.38
CA VAL A 20 -9.49 -10.78 8.34
C VAL A 20 -9.87 -10.29 6.94
N GLU A 21 -11.10 -9.80 6.77
CA GLU A 21 -11.60 -9.30 5.49
C GLU A 21 -10.80 -8.07 5.01
N GLY A 22 -10.55 -7.12 5.91
CA GLY A 22 -9.74 -5.94 5.63
C GLY A 22 -8.30 -6.30 5.28
N LYS A 23 -7.70 -7.29 5.96
CA LYS A 23 -6.36 -7.78 5.62
C LYS A 23 -6.34 -8.44 4.24
N LYS A 24 -7.34 -9.27 3.93
CA LYS A 24 -7.47 -9.91 2.62
C LYS A 24 -7.58 -8.88 1.51
N ALA A 25 -8.51 -7.94 1.61
CA ALA A 25 -8.70 -6.88 0.62
C ALA A 25 -7.45 -6.01 0.44
N ALA A 26 -6.75 -5.68 1.53
CA ALA A 26 -5.51 -4.91 1.47
C ALA A 26 -4.39 -5.68 0.77
N LEU A 27 -4.24 -6.98 1.08
CA LEU A 27 -3.23 -7.83 0.44
C LEU A 27 -3.54 -8.04 -1.05
N GLU A 28 -4.79 -8.28 -1.43
CA GLU A 28 -5.22 -8.33 -2.84
C GLU A 28 -4.87 -7.02 -3.57
N CYS A 29 -5.11 -5.87 -2.94
CA CYS A 29 -4.74 -4.57 -3.50
C CYS A 29 -3.23 -4.45 -3.75
N ILE A 30 -2.41 -4.89 -2.79
CA ILE A 30 -0.96 -4.87 -2.91
C ILE A 30 -0.49 -5.84 -3.99
N MET A 31 -1.01 -7.06 -4.03
CA MET A 31 -0.59 -8.08 -5.00
C MET A 31 -0.91 -7.67 -6.45
N ARG A 32 -2.05 -7.03 -6.68
CA ARG A 32 -2.39 -6.48 -8.00
C ARG A 32 -1.37 -5.45 -8.50
N GLN A 33 -0.81 -4.62 -7.62
CA GLN A 33 0.25 -3.66 -7.98
C GLN A 33 1.51 -4.36 -8.51
N TYR A 34 1.77 -5.60 -8.08
CA TYR A 34 2.91 -6.41 -8.51
C TYR A 34 2.54 -7.41 -9.62
N GLY A 35 1.35 -7.30 -10.22
CA GLY A 35 0.92 -8.15 -11.34
C GLY A 35 0.53 -9.57 -10.96
N SER A 36 0.18 -9.82 -9.70
CA SER A 36 -0.34 -11.11 -9.24
C SER A 36 -1.84 -11.05 -9.01
N ASP A 37 -2.56 -12.03 -9.56
CA ASP A 37 -4.02 -12.18 -9.42
C ASP A 37 -4.43 -13.01 -8.19
N ALA A 38 -3.48 -13.45 -7.37
CA ALA A 38 -3.74 -14.39 -6.29
C ALA A 38 -4.36 -13.69 -5.06
N GLY A 39 -5.62 -14.02 -4.76
CA GLY A 39 -6.38 -13.59 -3.58
C GLY A 39 -6.57 -14.67 -2.51
N ASP A 40 -5.86 -15.79 -2.60
CA ASP A 40 -6.01 -16.91 -1.66
C ASP A 40 -4.86 -16.91 -0.64
N PHE A 41 -5.01 -16.08 0.39
CA PHE A 41 -4.07 -16.01 1.50
C PHE A 41 -4.49 -16.98 2.61
N SER A 42 -3.61 -17.91 2.98
CA SER A 42 -3.89 -18.77 4.14
C SER A 42 -4.07 -17.93 5.42
N GLU A 43 -4.97 -18.36 6.31
CA GLU A 43 -5.18 -17.69 7.60
C GLU A 43 -3.89 -17.56 8.42
N LYS A 44 -3.01 -18.55 8.34
CA LYS A 44 -1.73 -18.56 9.05
C LYS A 44 -0.83 -17.41 8.62
N VAL A 45 -0.83 -17.08 7.33
CA VAL A 45 -0.09 -15.93 6.80
C VAL A 45 -0.77 -14.64 7.23
N MET A 46 -2.10 -14.51 7.07
CA MET A 46 -2.84 -13.30 7.46
C MET A 46 -2.72 -12.96 8.95
N LYS A 47 -2.66 -13.98 9.83
CA LYS A 47 -2.46 -13.80 11.27
C LYS A 47 -1.06 -13.29 11.62
N LYS A 48 -0.04 -13.62 10.82
CA LYS A 48 1.35 -13.18 11.01
C LYS A 48 1.69 -11.86 10.33
N THR A 49 0.82 -11.38 9.44
CA THR A 49 1.03 -10.14 8.68
C THR A 49 0.33 -8.97 9.34
N LEU A 50 1.10 -7.91 9.63
CA LEU A 50 0.56 -6.61 10.03
C LEU A 50 0.31 -5.77 8.76
N ILE A 51 -0.90 -5.25 8.61
CA ILE A 51 -1.26 -4.36 7.51
C ILE A 51 -1.39 -2.94 8.04
N ILE A 52 -0.65 -2.01 7.44
CA ILE A 52 -0.72 -0.59 7.72
C ILE A 52 -1.37 0.09 6.51
N ARG A 53 -2.54 0.70 6.73
CA ARG A 53 -3.20 1.57 5.76
C ARG A 53 -2.84 3.01 6.08
N VAL A 54 -2.34 3.75 5.10
CA VAL A 54 -2.21 5.21 5.23
C VAL A 54 -3.40 5.86 4.56
N ARG A 55 -4.28 6.49 5.35
CA ARG A 55 -5.34 7.34 4.84
C ARG A 55 -4.73 8.67 4.42
N ILE A 56 -4.42 8.79 3.13
CA ILE A 56 -3.84 10.00 2.54
C ILE A 56 -4.83 11.15 2.70
N ARG A 57 -4.33 12.27 3.23
CA ARG A 57 -5.08 13.53 3.40
C ARG A 57 -4.57 14.62 2.47
N GLU A 58 -3.27 14.59 2.18
CA GLU A 58 -2.60 15.53 1.30
C GLU A 58 -1.68 14.78 0.36
N ILE A 59 -1.59 15.24 -0.89
CA ILE A 59 -0.67 14.72 -1.89
C ILE A 59 0.02 15.89 -2.59
N SER A 60 1.35 15.79 -2.74
CA SER A 60 2.14 16.76 -3.50
C SER A 60 3.03 16.03 -4.52
N GLY A 61 3.45 16.75 -5.56
CA GLY A 61 4.32 16.21 -6.61
C GLY A 61 5.45 17.17 -6.95
N LYS A 62 6.60 16.62 -7.31
CA LYS A 62 7.77 17.38 -7.75
C LYS A 62 8.35 16.74 -9.01
N ALA A 63 8.61 17.55 -10.03
CA ALA A 63 9.23 17.07 -11.25
C ALA A 63 10.38 17.98 -11.66
N ARG A 64 11.40 17.39 -12.27
CA ARG A 64 12.48 18.08 -12.97
C ARG A 64 12.66 17.40 -14.33
N ARG A 65 12.19 18.08 -15.36
CA ARG A 65 12.19 17.60 -16.74
C ARG A 65 13.36 18.17 -17.53
#